data_AF-A0A2Z5A824-F1
#
_entry.id   AF-A0A2Z5A824-F1
#
_cell.length_a   1.000
_cell.length_b   1.000
_cell.length_c   1.000
_cell.angle_alpha   90.00
_cell.angle_beta   90.00
_cell.angle_gamma   90.00
#
_symmetry.space_group_name_H-M   'P 1'
#
loop_
_entity.id
_entity.type
_entity.pdbx_description
1 polymer ?
#
loop_
_entity_poly.entity_id
_entity_poly.type
_entity_poly.pdbx_seq_one_letter_code
_entity_poly.pdbx_strand_id
1 'polypeptide(L)'
;MSVISIQTAMQHLLAEQEDRELVQNLLDAAEESAAQYMQRRIYADQAALDAAVALVPAAISSTRIRYEQAVAAAQTIEDLDDRNGARERAAKALADSRNALAMEASGIVINKAIQAACLLILGHLFANREDVSTGITVVELPMGSRHFLQPYRTGLGV
;
A
#
# COMPACT_ATOMS: atom_id res chain seq x y z
N MET A 1 -9.54 4.16 -4.13
CA MET A 1 -10.91 4.06 -3.60
C MET A 1 -10.85 3.05 -2.49
N SER A 2 -11.12 3.49 -1.27
CA SER A 2 -11.05 2.63 -0.10
C SER A 2 -12.00 1.45 -0.22
N VAL A 3 -11.55 0.30 0.29
CA VAL A 3 -12.37 -0.91 0.41
C VAL A 3 -13.41 -0.76 1.51
N ILE A 4 -13.05 -0.05 2.58
CA ILE A 4 -13.95 0.30 3.68
C ILE A 4 -14.79 1.50 3.27
N SER A 5 -16.10 1.44 3.55
CA SER A 5 -16.99 2.56 3.25
C SER A 5 -16.66 3.79 4.10
N ILE A 6 -16.74 4.97 3.49
CA ILE A 6 -16.56 6.24 4.20
C ILE A 6 -17.53 6.39 5.37
N GLN A 7 -18.76 5.88 5.28
CA GLN A 7 -19.72 5.93 6.38
C GLN A 7 -19.21 5.16 7.61
N THR A 8 -18.60 3.99 7.41
CA THR A 8 -18.01 3.21 8.51
C THR A 8 -16.84 3.94 9.16
N ALA A 9 -15.99 4.57 8.34
CA ALA A 9 -14.84 5.35 8.82
C ALA A 9 -15.28 6.57 9.64
N MET A 10 -16.25 7.34 9.13
CA MET A 10 -16.84 8.48 9.83
C MET A 10 -17.48 8.07 11.15
N GLN A 11 -18.24 6.96 11.15
CA GLN A 11 -18.85 6.43 12.37
C GLN A 11 -17.80 5.97 13.39
N HIS A 12 -16.71 5.36 12.94
CA HIS A 12 -15.62 4.94 13.82
C HIS A 12 -14.93 6.12 14.52
N LEU A 13 -14.73 7.22 13.79
CA LEU A 13 -14.07 8.43 14.29
C LEU A 13 -15.01 9.38 15.05
N LEU A 14 -16.32 9.17 14.96
CA LEU A 14 -17.32 10.15 15.40
C LEU A 14 -17.12 11.52 14.72
N ALA A 15 -16.66 11.51 13.47
CA ALA A 15 -16.32 12.71 12.71
C ALA A 15 -17.55 13.40 12.11
N GLU A 16 -17.44 14.71 11.85
CA GLU A 16 -18.52 15.51 11.28
C GLU A 16 -18.47 15.52 9.74
N GLN A 17 -19.58 15.88 9.09
CA GLN A 17 -19.67 15.83 7.62
C GLN A 17 -18.62 16.71 6.91
N GLU A 18 -18.16 17.77 7.58
CA GLU A 18 -17.10 18.68 7.09
C GLU A 18 -15.74 17.98 7.00
N ASP A 19 -15.48 17.00 7.87
CA ASP A 19 -14.23 16.23 7.89
C ASP A 19 -14.19 15.12 6.83
N ARG A 20 -15.28 14.91 6.08
CA ARG A 20 -15.43 13.72 5.20
C ARG A 20 -14.28 13.56 4.21
N GLU A 21 -13.81 14.65 3.61
CA GLU A 21 -12.69 14.60 2.65
C GLU A 21 -11.38 14.25 3.33
N LEU A 22 -11.11 14.83 4.52
CA LEU A 22 -9.96 14.49 5.33
C LEU A 22 -9.99 13.01 5.74
N VAL A 23 -11.12 12.53 6.24
CA VAL A 23 -11.30 11.14 6.67
C VAL A 23 -11.12 10.19 5.49
N GLN A 24 -11.60 10.54 4.30
CA GLN A 24 -11.39 9.73 3.09
C GLN A 24 -9.90 9.60 2.75
N ASN A 25 -9.15 10.70 2.78
CA ASN A 25 -7.71 10.68 2.50
C ASN A 25 -6.94 9.85 3.54
N LEU A 26 -7.30 9.98 4.82
CA LEU A 26 -6.67 9.21 5.89
C LEU A 26 -7.05 7.73 5.83
N LEU A 27 -8.27 7.41 5.39
CA LEU A 27 -8.71 6.03 5.21
C LEU A 27 -7.92 5.35 4.09
N ASP A 28 -7.75 6.04 2.95
CA ASP A 28 -6.91 5.55 1.85
C ASP A 28 -5.46 5.31 2.32
N ALA A 29 -4.90 6.23 3.13
CA ALA A 29 -3.57 6.06 3.72
C ALA A 29 -3.49 4.89 4.72
N ALA A 30 -4.54 4.70 5.53
CA ALA A 30 -4.61 3.63 6.52
C ALA A 30 -4.67 2.24 5.85
N GLU A 31 -5.49 2.09 4.81
CA GLU A 31 -5.57 0.87 4.02
C GLU A 31 -4.25 0.58 3.28
N GLU A 32 -3.61 1.59 2.69
CA GLU A 32 -2.31 1.43 2.04
C GLU A 32 -1.22 1.02 3.04
N SER A 33 -1.20 1.62 4.23
CA SER A 33 -0.28 1.24 5.32
C SER A 33 -0.47 -0.23 5.74
N ALA A 34 -1.73 -0.67 5.92
CA ALA A 34 -2.05 -2.06 6.22
C ALA A 34 -1.63 -3.01 5.10
N ALA A 35 -1.89 -2.65 3.84
CA ALA A 35 -1.51 -3.40 2.66
C ALA A 35 0.02 -3.58 2.55
N GLN A 36 0.77 -2.50 2.74
CA GLN A 36 2.24 -2.52 2.74
C GLN A 36 2.81 -3.37 3.89
N TYR A 37 2.24 -3.26 5.09
CA TYR A 37 2.67 -4.07 6.22
C TYR A 37 2.45 -5.57 5.96
N MET A 38 1.30 -5.95 5.40
CA MET A 38 1.01 -7.33 5.04
C MET A 38 1.74 -7.82 3.78
N GLN A 39 2.30 -6.90 2.97
CA GLN A 39 2.80 -7.18 1.61
C GLN A 39 1.71 -7.76 0.69
N ARG A 40 0.49 -7.25 0.78
CA ARG A 40 -0.69 -7.73 0.03
C ARG A 40 -1.65 -6.59 -0.30
N ARG A 41 -2.27 -6.63 -1.48
CA ARG A 41 -3.40 -5.73 -1.80
C ARG A 41 -4.69 -6.20 -1.13
N ILE A 42 -5.50 -5.25 -0.68
CA ILE A 42 -6.79 -5.50 -0.02
C ILE A 42 -7.91 -5.31 -1.05
N TYR A 43 -8.86 -6.24 -1.11
CA TYR A 43 -10.00 -6.21 -2.03
C TYR A 43 -11.33 -6.30 -1.27
N ALA A 44 -12.37 -5.69 -1.83
CA ALA A 44 -13.71 -5.67 -1.23
C ALA A 44 -14.38 -7.05 -1.22
N ASP A 45 -14.20 -7.80 -2.29
CA ASP A 45 -14.79 -9.12 -2.48
C ASP A 45 -13.90 -10.02 -3.34
N GLN A 46 -14.31 -11.29 -3.46
CA GLN A 46 -13.59 -12.28 -4.23
C GLN A 46 -13.56 -11.97 -5.74
N ALA A 47 -14.62 -11.36 -6.28
CA ALA A 47 -14.68 -11.04 -7.71
C ALA A 47 -13.65 -9.96 -8.07
N ALA A 48 -13.47 -8.94 -7.22
CA ALA A 48 -12.44 -7.92 -7.38
C ALA A 48 -11.03 -8.50 -7.28
N LEU A 49 -10.80 -9.43 -6.34
CA LEU A 49 -9.52 -10.13 -6.22
C LEU A 49 -9.22 -10.96 -7.47
N ASP A 50 -10.17 -11.79 -7.92
CA ASP A 50 -10.00 -12.66 -9.08
C ASP A 50 -9.74 -11.85 -10.36
N ALA A 51 -10.46 -10.73 -10.54
CA ALA A 51 -10.26 -9.82 -11.66
C ALA A 51 -8.85 -9.21 -11.66
N ALA A 52 -8.34 -8.78 -10.50
CA ALA A 52 -6.99 -8.24 -10.39
C ALA A 52 -5.92 -9.31 -10.65
N VAL A 53 -6.07 -10.49 -10.06
CA VAL A 53 -5.14 -11.62 -10.25
C VAL A 53 -5.09 -12.05 -11.72
N ALA A 54 -6.22 -12.05 -12.42
CA ALA A 54 -6.29 -12.38 -13.84
C ALA A 54 -5.46 -11.42 -14.73
N LEU A 55 -5.24 -10.18 -14.30
CA LEU A 55 -4.45 -9.18 -15.02
C LEU A 55 -2.93 -9.32 -14.78
N VAL A 56 -2.52 -9.97 -13.69
CA VAL A 56 -1.10 -10.08 -13.31
C VAL A 56 -0.21 -10.64 -14.42
N PRO A 57 -0.55 -11.73 -15.14
CA PRO A 57 0.31 -12.27 -16.20
C PRO A 57 0.56 -11.28 -17.34
N ALA A 58 -0.47 -10.54 -17.75
CA ALA A 58 -0.34 -9.50 -18.77
C ALA A 58 0.52 -8.33 -18.25
N ALA A 59 0.36 -7.95 -16.98
CA ALA A 59 1.12 -6.89 -16.35
C ALA A 59 2.62 -7.25 -16.15
N ILE A 60 2.95 -8.52 -15.89
CA ILE A 60 4.34 -9.01 -15.89
C ILE A 60 4.99 -8.78 -17.26
N SER A 61 4.28 -9.18 -18.32
CA SER A 61 4.77 -9.03 -19.70
C SER A 61 4.95 -7.56 -20.08
N SER A 62 3.97 -6.70 -19.75
CA SER A 62 4.05 -5.26 -20.04
C SER A 62 5.18 -4.56 -19.28
N THR A 63 5.46 -4.99 -18.04
CA THR A 63 6.55 -4.45 -17.23
C THR A 63 7.91 -4.83 -17.82
N ARG A 64 8.06 -6.07 -18.31
CA ARG A 64 9.27 -6.50 -19.00
C ARG A 64 9.53 -5.68 -20.27
N ILE A 65 8.50 -5.47 -21.08
CA ILE A 65 8.60 -4.65 -22.30
C ILE A 65 9.03 -3.21 -21.96
N ARG A 66 8.43 -2.60 -20.93
CA ARG A 66 8.82 -1.25 -20.46
C ARG A 66 10.28 -1.19 -20.02
N TYR A 67 10.76 -2.22 -19.33
CA TYR A 67 12.17 -2.31 -18.95
C TYR A 67 13.11 -2.42 -20.16
N GLU A 68 12.80 -3.29 -21.12
CA GLU A 68 13.59 -3.47 -22.34
C GLU A 68 13.65 -2.17 -23.15
N GLN A 69 12.53 -1.45 -23.28
CA GLN A 69 12.47 -0.13 -23.91
C GLN A 69 13.33 0.92 -23.17
N ALA A 70 13.28 0.95 -21.84
CA ALA A 70 14.08 1.88 -21.05
C ALA A 70 15.59 1.58 -21.16
N VAL A 71 15.98 0.31 -21.21
CA VAL A 71 17.38 -0.10 -21.43
C VAL A 71 17.85 0.27 -22.84
N ALA A 72 17.03 0.05 -23.86
CA ALA A 72 17.35 0.47 -25.22
C ALA A 72 17.52 1.99 -25.34
N ALA A 73 16.65 2.77 -24.71
CA ALA A 73 16.78 4.24 -24.65
C ALA A 73 18.04 4.68 -23.88
N ALA A 74 18.41 3.98 -22.80
CA ALA A 74 19.64 4.28 -22.07
C ALA A 74 20.89 4.05 -22.95
N GLN A 75 20.90 3.05 -23.81
CA GLN A 75 22.05 2.72 -24.67
C GLN A 75 22.37 3.81 -25.71
N THR A 76 21.40 4.68 -26.05
CA THR A 76 21.64 5.79 -26.98
C THR A 76 22.29 7.00 -26.30
N ILE A 77 22.40 7.02 -24.97
CA ILE A 77 23.06 8.11 -24.21
C ILE A 77 24.57 8.01 -24.43
N GLU A 78 25.19 9.10 -24.87
CA GLU A 78 26.63 9.15 -25.16
C GLU A 78 27.48 9.08 -23.89
N ASP A 79 27.15 9.92 -22.90
CA ASP A 79 27.84 9.94 -21.61
C ASP A 79 27.64 8.63 -20.84
N LEU A 80 28.74 8.09 -20.30
CA LEU A 80 28.73 6.77 -19.66
C LEU A 80 28.02 6.78 -18.31
N ASP A 81 28.19 7.85 -17.53
CA ASP A 81 27.62 7.95 -16.19
C ASP A 81 26.10 8.14 -16.28
N ASP A 82 25.64 8.98 -17.21
CA ASP A 82 24.21 9.16 -17.49
C ASP A 82 23.57 7.88 -18.04
N ARG A 83 24.27 7.13 -18.90
CA ARG A 83 23.84 5.82 -19.39
C ARG A 83 23.69 4.83 -18.23
N ASN A 84 24.67 4.76 -17.34
CA ASN A 84 24.64 3.86 -16.18
C ASN A 84 23.50 4.23 -15.23
N GLY A 85 23.34 5.51 -14.91
CA GLY A 85 22.25 6.00 -14.08
C GLY A 85 20.86 5.73 -14.68
N ALA A 86 20.71 5.85 -16.01
CA ALA A 86 19.46 5.50 -16.69
C ALA A 86 19.14 4.00 -16.61
N ARG A 87 20.15 3.13 -16.77
CA ARG A 87 20.00 1.67 -16.61
C ARG A 87 19.64 1.28 -15.18
N GLU A 88 20.25 1.92 -14.20
CA GLU A 88 19.95 1.68 -12.78
C GLU A 88 18.51 2.09 -12.44
N ARG A 89 18.07 3.27 -12.89
CA ARG A 89 16.66 3.70 -12.74
C ARG A 89 15.69 2.71 -13.39
N ALA A 90 16.01 2.20 -14.58
CA ALA A 90 15.20 1.19 -15.24
C ALA A 90 15.13 -0.12 -14.42
N ALA A 91 16.26 -0.58 -13.87
CA ALA A 91 16.31 -1.77 -13.03
C ALA A 91 15.51 -1.59 -11.73
N LYS A 92 15.62 -0.43 -11.09
CA LYS A 92 14.83 -0.09 -9.89
C LYS A 92 13.33 -0.06 -10.19
N ALA A 93 12.91 0.58 -11.28
CA ALA A 93 11.51 0.61 -11.70
C ALA A 93 10.94 -0.79 -11.98
N LEU A 94 11.75 -1.69 -12.56
CA LEU A 94 11.37 -3.10 -12.75
C LEU A 94 11.22 -3.83 -11.41
N ALA A 95 12.15 -3.63 -10.47
CA ALA A 95 12.07 -4.24 -9.14
C ALA A 95 10.82 -3.77 -8.37
N ASP A 96 10.54 -2.47 -8.40
CA ASP A 96 9.36 -1.88 -7.75
C ASP A 96 8.06 -2.39 -8.37
N SER A 97 8.00 -2.46 -9.70
CA SER A 97 6.85 -3.02 -10.41
C SER A 97 6.65 -4.50 -10.07
N ARG A 98 7.73 -5.29 -9.96
CA ARG A 98 7.63 -6.70 -9.54
C ARG A 98 7.08 -6.86 -8.13
N ASN A 99 7.52 -6.01 -7.20
CA ASN A 99 7.00 -6.02 -5.83
C ASN A 99 5.51 -5.68 -5.80
N ALA A 100 5.09 -4.65 -6.54
CA ALA A 100 3.67 -4.29 -6.65
C ALA A 100 2.83 -5.44 -7.23
N LEU A 101 3.33 -6.09 -8.30
CA LEU A 101 2.67 -7.26 -8.91
C LEU A 101 2.61 -8.47 -7.96
N ALA A 102 3.64 -8.66 -7.12
CA ALA A 102 3.62 -9.71 -6.10
C ALA A 102 2.56 -9.45 -5.02
N MET A 103 2.38 -8.18 -4.61
CA MET A 103 1.31 -7.80 -3.68
C MET A 103 -0.09 -7.98 -4.29
N GLU A 104 -0.23 -7.71 -5.60
CA GLU A 104 -1.48 -7.95 -6.34
C GLU A 104 -1.79 -9.45 -6.46
N ALA A 105 -0.80 -10.25 -6.84
CA ALA A 105 -0.92 -11.70 -6.98
C ALA A 105 -1.24 -12.42 -5.65
N SER A 106 -0.74 -11.89 -4.55
CA SER A 106 -0.99 -12.40 -3.18
C SER A 106 -2.10 -11.64 -2.45
N GLY A 107 -2.97 -10.97 -3.21
CA GLY A 107 -4.09 -10.20 -2.70
C GLY A 107 -4.99 -10.94 -1.71
N ILE A 108 -5.68 -10.19 -0.86
CA ILE A 108 -6.58 -10.73 0.15
C ILE A 108 -7.91 -9.96 0.18
N VAL A 109 -9.01 -10.69 0.34
CA VAL A 109 -10.32 -10.09 0.57
C VAL A 109 -10.41 -9.59 2.00
N ILE A 110 -10.97 -8.39 2.18
CA ILE A 110 -11.13 -7.78 3.50
C ILE A 110 -11.94 -8.68 4.44
N ASN A 111 -11.42 -8.87 5.65
CA ASN A 111 -12.12 -9.54 6.74
C ASN A 111 -12.22 -8.61 7.95
N LYS A 112 -12.90 -9.06 9.01
CA LYS A 112 -13.12 -8.24 10.21
C LYS A 112 -11.83 -7.85 10.94
N ALA A 113 -10.80 -8.69 10.92
CA ALA A 113 -9.51 -8.37 11.53
C ALA A 113 -8.77 -7.28 10.74
N ILE A 114 -8.71 -7.41 9.41
CA ILE A 114 -8.09 -6.42 8.52
C ILE A 114 -8.84 -5.09 8.60
N GLN A 115 -10.18 -5.13 8.57
CA GLN A 115 -11.03 -3.95 8.72
C GLN A 115 -10.75 -3.24 10.06
N ALA A 116 -10.74 -3.97 11.17
CA ALA A 116 -10.45 -3.39 12.48
C ALA A 116 -9.04 -2.77 12.53
N ALA A 117 -8.04 -3.43 11.96
CA ALA A 117 -6.68 -2.91 11.90
C ALA A 117 -6.59 -1.59 11.11
N CYS A 118 -7.25 -1.50 9.96
CA CYS A 118 -7.29 -0.28 9.15
C CYS A 118 -7.98 0.86 9.90
N LEU A 119 -9.08 0.57 10.60
CA LEU A 119 -9.78 1.57 11.42
C LEU A 119 -8.93 2.06 12.62
N LEU A 120 -8.17 1.16 13.27
CA LEU A 120 -7.23 1.56 14.32
C LEU A 120 -6.11 2.47 13.80
N ILE A 121 -5.56 2.17 12.60
CA ILE A 121 -4.57 3.05 11.94
C ILE A 121 -5.21 4.40 11.61
N LEU A 122 -6.42 4.40 11.05
CA LEU A 122 -7.18 5.61 10.76
C LEU A 122 -7.40 6.47 12.01
N GLY A 123 -7.86 5.87 13.12
CA GLY A 123 -8.03 6.56 14.40
C GLY A 123 -6.75 7.22 14.89
N HIS A 124 -5.61 6.53 14.75
CA HIS A 124 -4.31 7.09 15.08
C HIS A 124 -3.95 8.30 14.21
N LEU A 125 -4.13 8.21 12.88
CA LEU A 125 -3.83 9.29 11.95
C LEU A 125 -4.75 10.50 12.12
N PHE A 126 -6.01 10.29 12.48
CA PHE A 126 -6.97 11.38 12.69
C PHE A 126 -6.71 12.12 14.01
N ALA A 127 -6.40 11.38 15.09
CA ALA A 127 -6.18 11.96 16.41
C ALA A 127 -4.81 12.64 16.54
N ASN A 128 -3.77 12.13 15.86
CA ASN A 128 -2.40 12.64 15.98
C ASN A 128 -2.00 13.34 14.67
N ARG A 129 -1.89 14.67 14.73
CA ARG A 129 -1.48 15.51 13.58
C ARG A 129 0.02 15.81 13.55
N GLU A 130 0.77 15.26 14.49
CA GLU A 130 2.21 15.44 14.65
C GLU A 130 2.86 14.08 14.91
N ASP A 131 4.07 13.86 14.37
CA ASP A 131 4.77 12.58 14.49
C ASP A 131 5.37 12.34 15.89
N VAL A 132 5.65 13.41 16.64
CA VAL A 132 6.24 13.34 17.99
C VAL A 132 5.66 14.44 18.88
N SER A 133 4.95 14.06 19.93
CA SER A 133 4.48 15.00 20.96
C SER A 133 5.61 15.33 21.94
N THR A 134 6.21 16.53 21.82
CA THR A 134 7.24 17.00 22.75
C THR A 134 6.61 17.51 24.06
N GLY A 135 6.39 16.65 25.07
CA GLY A 135 6.06 17.17 26.41
C GLY A 135 5.41 16.25 27.45
N ILE A 136 4.99 15.03 27.13
CA ILE A 136 4.32 14.14 28.09
C ILE A 136 4.91 12.73 27.92
N THR A 137 5.03 11.97 29.01
CA THR A 137 5.42 10.55 29.01
C THR A 137 4.63 9.80 27.93
N VAL A 138 5.26 9.57 26.77
CA VAL A 138 4.64 8.88 25.65
C VAL A 138 4.53 7.41 26.04
N VAL A 139 3.40 7.03 26.63
CA VAL A 139 3.01 5.63 26.70
C VAL A 139 2.53 5.30 25.29
N GLU A 140 3.39 4.68 24.48
CA GLU A 140 2.96 4.11 23.21
C GLU A 140 1.82 3.13 23.51
N LEU A 141 0.61 3.48 23.08
CA LEU A 141 -0.48 2.52 23.06
C LEU A 141 -0.02 1.34 22.21
N PRO A 142 -0.01 0.10 22.74
CA PRO A 142 0.39 -1.06 21.96
C PRO A 142 -0.38 -1.07 20.63
N MET A 143 0.33 -1.03 19.51
CA MET A 143 -0.27 -0.94 18.16
C MET A 143 -1.04 -2.23 17.84
N GLY A 144 -2.27 -2.33 18.35
CA GLY A 144 -3.16 -3.49 18.20
C GLY A 144 -3.46 -3.80 16.73
N SER A 145 -3.37 -2.80 15.84
CA SER A 145 -3.49 -3.00 14.39
C SER A 145 -2.48 -4.03 13.86
N ARG A 146 -1.22 -3.97 14.29
CA ARG A 146 -0.20 -4.94 13.87
C ARG A 146 -0.49 -6.36 14.35
N HIS A 147 -1.05 -6.51 15.55
CA HIS A 147 -1.44 -7.82 16.07
C HIS A 147 -2.49 -8.49 15.18
N PHE A 148 -3.46 -7.73 14.67
CA PHE A 148 -4.46 -8.24 13.73
C PHE A 148 -3.89 -8.55 12.35
N LEU A 149 -2.89 -7.78 11.88
CA LEU A 149 -2.32 -7.94 10.54
C LEU A 149 -1.21 -8.99 10.46
N GLN A 150 -0.51 -9.27 11.56
CA GLN A 150 0.65 -10.16 11.61
C GLN A 150 0.39 -11.55 10.99
N PRO A 151 -0.76 -12.23 11.21
CA PRO A 151 -1.03 -13.55 10.63
C PRO A 151 -1.20 -13.54 9.11
N TYR A 152 -1.52 -12.39 8.52
CA TYR A 152 -1.79 -12.26 7.08
C TYR A 152 -0.57 -11.81 6.27
N ARG A 153 0.56 -11.57 6.95
CA ARG A 153 1.77 -11.04 6.31
C ARG A 153 2.46 -12.11 5.46
N THR A 154 2.82 -11.73 4.23
CA THR A 154 3.65 -12.54 3.33
C THR A 154 5.00 -11.90 3.06
N GLY A 155 5.93 -12.64 2.45
CA GLY A 155 7.26 -12.10 2.13
C GLY A 155 8.14 -11.83 3.35
N LEU A 156 7.87 -12.47 4.48
CA LEU A 156 8.82 -12.58 5.58
C LEU A 156 9.96 -13.45 5.07
N GLY A 157 11.02 -12.81 4.56
CA GLY A 157 12.21 -13.52 4.09
C GLY A 157 12.68 -14.52 5.15
N VAL A 158 13.12 -15.69 4.69
CA VAL A 158 14.03 -16.52 5.47
C VAL A 158 15.45 -16.00 5.31
#